data_AF-A0A7V4Y0Q2-F1
#
_entry.id   AF-A0A7V4Y0Q2-F1
#
_cell.length_a   1.000
_cell.length_b   1.000
_cell.length_c   1.000
_cell.angle_alpha   90.00
_cell.angle_beta   90.00
_cell.angle_gamma   90.00
#
_symmetry.space_group_name_H-M   'P 1'
#
loop_
_entity.id
_entity.type
_entity.pdbx_description
1 polymer ?
#
loop_
_entity_poly.entity_id
_entity_poly.type
_entity_poly.pdbx_seq_one_letter_code
_entity_poly.pdbx_strand_id
1 'polypeptide(L)'
;ALASFREGYYQRAIGEWQEYLKFDPVSDEAYFYVAASYQNQKQLDNAILNFEKCLALNPNHVLAHLNLGLLYDYHRDNLKLAEEHLRKAKELGGAERYSPERLQSMIQELQERMRASAILKVPFPVEHRHSFSSCRGNLIFSEQGIEYRTAETDHSFYESYKELRSFSVEKDELSLRTHNNKRYNFRFLNPGDGERIRRWVQSSRYVELSGQIE
;
A
#
# COMPACT_ATOMS: atom_id res chain seq x y z
N ALA A 1 30.37 -20.36 5.02
CA ALA A 1 29.00 -19.86 4.78
C ALA A 1 28.95 -18.34 4.71
N LEU A 2 29.33 -17.62 5.78
CA LEU A 2 29.31 -16.14 5.81
C LEU A 2 30.22 -15.47 4.76
N ALA A 3 31.42 -16.00 4.53
CA ALA A 3 32.33 -15.48 3.51
C ALA A 3 31.72 -15.56 2.10
N SER A 4 31.18 -16.73 1.72
CA SER A 4 30.49 -16.92 0.44
C SER A 4 29.29 -15.99 0.26
N PHE A 5 28.54 -15.70 1.34
CA PHE A 5 27.47 -14.70 1.30
C PHE A 5 28.00 -13.29 1.01
N ARG A 6 29.07 -12.86 1.71
CA ARG A 6 29.68 -11.53 1.53
C ARG A 6 30.30 -11.35 0.14
N GLU A 7 30.81 -12.42 -0.44
CA GLU A 7 31.37 -12.44 -1.80
C GLU A 7 30.30 -12.56 -2.91
N GLY A 8 29.01 -12.70 -2.55
CA GLY A 8 27.91 -12.80 -3.49
C GLY A 8 27.68 -14.19 -4.09
N TYR A 9 28.39 -15.22 -3.61
CA TYR A 9 28.19 -16.62 -4.01
C TYR A 9 26.96 -17.22 -3.31
N TYR A 10 25.78 -16.65 -3.56
CA TYR A 10 24.55 -16.96 -2.81
C TYR A 10 24.14 -18.42 -2.87
N GLN A 11 24.28 -19.09 -4.02
CA GLN A 11 23.93 -20.51 -4.12
C GLN A 11 24.84 -21.40 -3.26
N ARG A 12 26.14 -21.08 -3.21
CA ARG A 12 27.11 -21.75 -2.35
C ARG A 12 26.82 -21.44 -0.87
N ALA A 13 26.54 -20.19 -0.55
CA ALA A 13 26.19 -19.78 0.81
C ALA A 13 24.96 -20.53 1.33
N ILE A 14 23.92 -20.70 0.51
CA ILE A 14 22.73 -21.51 0.87
C ILE A 14 23.13 -22.94 1.22
N GLY A 15 23.90 -23.60 0.37
CA GLY A 15 24.35 -24.97 0.63
C GLY A 15 25.15 -25.08 1.94
N GLU A 16 26.10 -24.17 2.15
CA GLU A 16 26.92 -24.17 3.36
C GLU A 16 26.10 -23.89 4.64
N TRP A 17 25.13 -22.97 4.60
CA TRP A 17 24.24 -22.71 5.73
C TRP A 17 23.23 -23.85 5.98
N GLN A 18 22.75 -24.52 4.91
CA GLN A 18 21.88 -25.68 5.05
C GLN A 18 22.61 -26.89 5.64
N GLU A 19 23.88 -27.11 5.30
CA GLU A 19 24.70 -28.12 5.97
C GLU A 19 24.90 -27.76 7.44
N TYR A 20 25.16 -26.49 7.77
CA TYR A 20 25.25 -26.04 9.16
C TYR A 20 23.96 -26.30 9.96
N LEU A 21 22.80 -26.04 9.35
CA LEU A 21 21.49 -26.30 9.95
C LEU A 21 21.22 -27.79 10.26
N LYS A 22 21.96 -28.74 9.65
CA LYS A 22 21.88 -30.16 10.04
C LYS A 22 22.49 -30.42 11.42
N PHE A 23 23.46 -29.61 11.82
CA PHE A 23 24.12 -29.69 13.12
C PHE A 23 23.44 -28.80 14.15
N ASP A 24 23.02 -27.60 13.75
CA ASP A 24 22.26 -26.67 14.59
C ASP A 24 20.96 -26.24 13.91
N PRO A 25 19.87 -26.99 14.09
CA PRO A 25 18.60 -26.73 13.41
C PRO A 25 17.83 -25.52 13.99
N VAL A 26 18.31 -24.91 15.08
CA VAL A 26 17.65 -23.80 15.77
C VAL A 26 18.41 -22.47 15.64
N SER A 27 19.41 -22.42 14.77
CA SER A 27 20.15 -21.19 14.45
C SER A 27 19.29 -20.23 13.60
N ASP A 28 18.78 -19.17 14.24
CA ASP A 28 18.07 -18.08 13.57
C ASP A 28 18.97 -17.33 12.59
N GLU A 29 20.25 -17.13 12.92
CA GLU A 29 21.25 -16.51 12.04
C GLU A 29 21.44 -17.29 10.74
N ALA A 30 21.51 -18.62 10.81
CA ALA A 30 21.65 -19.45 9.62
C ALA A 30 20.40 -19.35 8.71
N TYR A 31 19.19 -19.39 9.28
CA TYR A 31 17.97 -19.16 8.51
C TYR A 31 17.91 -17.75 7.91
N PHE A 32 18.36 -16.72 8.63
CA PHE A 32 18.48 -15.37 8.11
C PHE A 32 19.39 -15.30 6.89
N TYR A 33 20.57 -15.91 6.92
CA TYR A 33 21.48 -15.88 5.78
C TYR A 33 21.02 -16.75 4.60
N VAL A 34 20.32 -17.86 4.84
CA VAL A 34 19.64 -18.62 3.78
C VAL A 34 18.60 -17.73 3.10
N ALA A 35 17.75 -17.06 3.89
CA ALA A 35 16.72 -16.15 3.38
C ALA A 35 17.31 -14.99 2.58
N ALA A 36 18.32 -14.30 3.13
CA ALA A 36 19.00 -13.20 2.47
C ALA A 36 19.67 -13.66 1.17
N SER A 37 20.23 -14.87 1.12
CA SER A 37 20.79 -15.44 -0.10
C SER A 37 19.72 -15.71 -1.16
N TYR A 38 18.56 -16.25 -0.79
CA TYR A 38 17.42 -16.42 -1.70
C TYR A 38 16.90 -15.07 -2.21
N GLN A 39 16.81 -14.06 -1.35
CA GLN A 39 16.38 -12.71 -1.72
C GLN A 39 17.30 -12.10 -2.78
N ASN A 40 18.63 -12.24 -2.62
CA ASN A 40 19.59 -11.76 -3.61
C ASN A 40 19.49 -12.51 -4.95
N GLN A 41 19.08 -13.78 -4.92
CA GLN A 41 18.76 -14.56 -6.12
C GLN A 41 17.35 -14.31 -6.68
N LYS A 42 16.61 -13.32 -6.16
CA LYS A 42 15.21 -13.02 -6.54
C LYS A 42 14.24 -14.18 -6.33
N GLN A 43 14.60 -15.17 -5.51
CA GLN A 43 13.72 -16.25 -5.08
C GLN A 43 12.94 -15.81 -3.84
N LEU A 44 12.03 -14.84 -4.04
CA LEU A 44 11.43 -14.06 -2.96
C LEU A 44 10.54 -14.90 -2.03
N ASP A 45 9.83 -15.90 -2.55
CA ASP A 45 8.99 -16.80 -1.75
C ASP A 45 9.83 -17.68 -0.80
N ASN A 46 10.95 -18.20 -1.31
CA ASN A 46 11.91 -18.95 -0.48
C ASN A 46 12.56 -18.06 0.57
N ALA A 47 12.81 -16.79 0.24
CA ALA A 47 13.33 -15.82 1.20
C ALA A 47 12.33 -15.57 2.35
N ILE A 48 11.06 -15.31 2.02
CA ILE A 48 9.99 -15.11 3.02
C ILE A 48 9.91 -16.30 3.97
N LEU A 49 9.83 -17.53 3.43
CA LEU A 49 9.72 -18.74 4.24
C LEU A 49 10.89 -18.92 5.22
N ASN A 50 12.11 -18.59 4.81
CA ASN A 50 13.28 -18.72 5.69
C ASN A 50 13.40 -17.57 6.68
N PHE A 51 12.98 -16.34 6.33
CA PHE A 51 12.87 -15.27 7.33
C PHE A 51 11.79 -15.57 8.37
N GLU A 52 10.68 -16.19 8.00
CA GLU A 52 9.65 -16.63 8.95
C GLU A 52 10.18 -17.69 9.91
N LYS A 53 10.98 -18.65 9.42
CA LYS A 53 11.68 -19.61 10.29
C LYS A 53 12.66 -18.94 11.24
N CYS A 54 13.43 -17.96 10.75
CA CYS A 54 14.30 -17.14 11.59
C CYS A 54 13.51 -16.47 12.72
N LEU A 55 12.36 -15.85 12.42
CA LEU A 55 11.50 -15.21 13.42
C LEU A 55 10.77 -16.19 14.35
N ALA A 56 10.47 -17.40 13.89
CA ALA A 56 9.91 -18.44 14.74
C ALA A 56 10.89 -18.88 15.83
N LEU A 57 12.19 -18.82 15.56
CA LEU A 57 13.27 -19.13 16.51
C LEU A 57 13.67 -17.91 17.35
N ASN A 58 13.75 -16.75 16.72
CA ASN A 58 14.07 -15.48 17.36
C ASN A 58 13.07 -14.38 16.96
N PRO A 59 11.98 -14.20 17.73
CA PRO A 59 10.97 -13.18 17.46
C PRO A 59 11.47 -11.72 17.56
N ASN A 60 12.71 -11.51 18.03
CA ASN A 60 13.31 -10.19 18.18
C ASN A 60 14.44 -9.95 17.14
N HIS A 61 14.56 -10.78 16.10
CA HIS A 61 15.56 -10.59 15.06
C HIS A 61 15.21 -9.40 14.16
N VAL A 62 15.82 -8.24 14.43
CA VAL A 62 15.49 -6.96 13.77
C VAL A 62 15.59 -7.01 12.25
N LEU A 63 16.69 -7.57 11.72
CA LEU A 63 16.89 -7.64 10.26
C LEU A 63 15.91 -8.58 9.56
N ALA A 64 15.42 -9.64 10.21
CA ALA A 64 14.44 -10.55 9.62
C ALA A 64 13.08 -9.86 9.52
N HIS A 65 12.64 -9.16 10.57
CA HIS A 65 11.47 -8.27 10.51
C HIS A 65 11.60 -7.23 9.41
N LEU A 66 12.76 -6.56 9.32
CA LEU A 66 12.96 -5.54 8.29
C LEU A 66 12.85 -6.10 6.87
N ASN A 67 13.51 -7.23 6.58
CA ASN A 67 13.46 -7.83 5.25
C ASN A 67 12.07 -8.38 4.91
N LEU A 68 11.36 -8.98 5.88
CA LEU A 68 9.96 -9.40 5.67
C LEU A 68 9.04 -8.22 5.42
N GLY A 69 9.17 -7.13 6.18
CA GLY A 69 8.37 -5.92 5.98
C GLY A 69 8.51 -5.37 4.56
N LEU A 70 9.75 -5.31 4.07
CA LEU A 70 10.03 -4.94 2.68
C LEU A 70 9.44 -5.96 1.69
N LEU A 71 9.72 -7.25 1.86
CA LEU A 71 9.24 -8.31 0.96
C LEU A 71 7.70 -8.32 0.85
N TYR A 72 7.00 -8.17 1.97
CA TYR A 72 5.54 -8.10 1.96
C TYR A 72 5.02 -6.87 1.23
N ASP A 73 5.73 -5.73 1.30
CA ASP A 73 5.40 -4.52 0.55
C ASP A 73 5.62 -4.72 -0.96
N TYR A 74 6.84 -5.03 -1.41
CA TYR A 74 7.18 -4.98 -2.84
C TYR A 74 6.86 -6.24 -3.63
N HIS A 75 6.71 -7.41 -2.99
CA HIS A 75 6.51 -8.69 -3.68
C HIS A 75 5.10 -9.27 -3.51
N ARG A 76 4.51 -9.11 -2.32
CA ARG A 76 3.16 -9.64 -2.02
C ARG A 76 2.07 -8.58 -2.01
N ASP A 77 2.43 -7.30 -2.12
CA ASP A 77 1.52 -6.15 -1.94
C ASP A 77 0.62 -6.29 -0.70
N ASN A 78 1.15 -6.90 0.35
CA ASN A 78 0.44 -7.13 1.59
C ASN A 78 0.84 -6.06 2.60
N LEU A 79 0.22 -4.89 2.44
CA LEU A 79 0.52 -3.69 3.25
C LEU A 79 0.36 -3.93 4.75
N LYS A 80 -0.57 -4.79 5.17
CA LYS A 80 -0.81 -5.10 6.58
C LYS A 80 0.36 -5.84 7.21
N LEU A 81 0.82 -6.92 6.57
CA LEU A 81 1.98 -7.67 7.07
C LEU A 81 3.27 -6.84 6.95
N ALA A 82 3.39 -6.05 5.88
CA ALA A 82 4.50 -5.12 5.74
C ALA A 82 4.59 -4.14 6.92
N GLU A 83 3.47 -3.49 7.26
CA GLU A 83 3.38 -2.57 8.39
C GLU A 83 3.72 -3.25 9.72
N GLU A 84 3.16 -4.45 9.95
CA GLU A 84 3.38 -5.22 11.17
C GLU A 84 4.88 -5.51 11.42
N HIS A 85 5.56 -6.04 10.41
CA HIS A 85 6.98 -6.37 10.53
C HIS A 85 7.85 -5.11 10.65
N LEU A 86 7.57 -4.03 9.90
CA LEU A 86 8.32 -2.78 10.04
C LEU A 86 8.11 -2.14 11.42
N ARG A 87 6.89 -2.21 11.97
CA ARG A 87 6.60 -1.72 13.33
C ARG A 87 7.42 -2.49 14.36
N LYS A 88 7.49 -3.81 14.22
CA LYS A 88 8.29 -4.64 15.13
C LYS A 88 9.80 -4.34 15.00
N ALA A 89 10.32 -4.16 13.77
CA ALA A 89 11.70 -3.74 13.57
C ALA A 89 12.00 -2.38 14.23
N LYS A 90 11.05 -1.44 14.17
CA LYS A 90 11.16 -0.13 14.83
C LYS A 90 11.18 -0.25 16.35
N GLU A 91 10.28 -1.04 16.93
CA GLU A 91 10.21 -1.30 18.38
C GLU A 91 11.52 -1.89 18.92
N LEU A 92 12.21 -2.68 18.10
CA LEU A 92 13.49 -3.31 18.44
C LEU A 92 14.71 -2.40 18.21
N GLY A 93 14.51 -1.13 17.86
CA GLY A 93 15.58 -0.13 17.70
C GLY A 93 16.06 0.09 16.26
N GLY A 94 15.47 -0.60 15.28
CA GLY A 94 15.83 -0.46 13.86
C GLY A 94 17.19 -1.07 13.50
N ALA A 95 17.66 -0.78 12.30
CA ALA A 95 18.95 -1.22 11.78
C ALA A 95 19.76 -0.03 11.26
N GLU A 96 21.06 -0.21 10.99
CA GLU A 96 21.97 0.87 10.61
C GLU A 96 21.43 1.79 9.50
N ARG A 97 20.89 1.22 8.41
CA ARG A 97 20.28 1.97 7.30
C ARG A 97 18.81 2.34 7.51
N TYR A 98 18.21 1.85 8.58
CA TYR A 98 16.79 1.92 8.88
C TYR A 98 16.58 2.27 10.34
N SER A 99 16.89 3.53 10.68
CA SER A 99 16.63 4.06 12.01
C SER A 99 15.14 4.00 12.35
N PRO A 100 14.76 4.06 13.63
CA PRO A 100 13.36 4.09 14.04
C PRO A 100 12.55 5.20 13.35
N GLU A 101 13.15 6.35 13.09
CA GLU A 101 12.52 7.48 12.39
C GLU A 101 12.26 7.14 10.93
N ARG A 102 13.25 6.54 10.24
CA ARG A 102 13.07 6.10 8.85
C ARG A 102 11.98 5.04 8.74
N LEU A 103 11.97 4.08 9.66
CA LEU A 103 10.93 3.05 9.72
C LEU A 103 9.55 3.67 10.01
N GLN A 104 9.49 4.68 10.88
CA GLN A 104 8.25 5.41 11.16
C GLN A 104 7.70 6.10 9.91
N SER A 105 8.54 6.73 9.08
CA SER A 105 8.10 7.32 7.81
C SER A 105 7.59 6.26 6.82
N MET A 106 8.28 5.12 6.72
CA MET A 106 7.81 4.02 5.87
C MET A 106 6.47 3.44 6.33
N ILE A 107 6.29 3.28 7.65
CA ILE A 107 5.03 2.82 8.25
C ILE A 107 3.90 3.82 7.93
N GLN A 108 4.17 5.13 8.00
CA GLN A 108 3.18 6.14 7.62
C GLN A 108 2.78 6.04 6.14
N GLU A 109 3.75 5.85 5.23
CA GLU A 109 3.46 5.65 3.81
C GLU A 109 2.59 4.40 3.56
N LEU A 110 2.86 3.29 4.26
CA LEU A 110 2.03 2.08 4.18
C LEU A 110 0.61 2.32 4.69
N GLN A 111 0.46 3.00 5.83
CA GLN A 111 -0.84 3.35 6.40
C GLN A 111 -1.64 4.27 5.47
N GLU A 112 -0.98 5.22 4.82
CA GLU A 112 -1.60 6.09 3.82
C GLU A 112 -2.08 5.29 2.60
N ARG A 113 -1.23 4.40 2.06
CA ARG A 113 -1.61 3.48 0.97
C ARG A 113 -2.80 2.59 1.35
N MET A 114 -2.83 2.05 2.58
CA MET A 114 -3.95 1.25 3.08
C MET A 114 -5.23 2.05 3.24
N ARG A 115 -5.15 3.28 3.78
CA ARG A 115 -6.31 4.17 3.87
C ARG A 115 -6.81 4.53 2.48
N ALA A 116 -5.89 4.71 1.54
CA ALA A 116 -6.25 5.04 0.18
C ALA A 116 -6.97 3.88 -0.52
N SER A 117 -6.49 2.65 -0.36
CA SER A 117 -7.15 1.46 -0.89
C SER A 117 -8.50 1.18 -0.21
N ALA A 118 -8.68 1.55 1.05
CA ALA A 118 -9.94 1.39 1.79
C ALA A 118 -11.11 2.23 1.24
N ILE A 119 -10.82 3.26 0.44
CA ILE A 119 -11.84 4.10 -0.22
C ILE A 119 -12.30 3.50 -1.54
N LEU A 120 -11.45 2.67 -2.16
CA LEU A 120 -11.75 2.05 -3.43
C LEU A 120 -12.93 1.07 -3.29
N LYS A 121 -13.85 1.13 -4.25
CA LYS A 121 -15.05 0.28 -4.36
C LYS A 121 -16.06 0.41 -3.22
N VAL A 122 -15.90 1.40 -2.33
CA VAL A 122 -16.92 1.76 -1.34
C VAL A 122 -17.88 2.77 -1.98
N PRO A 123 -19.20 2.57 -1.90
CA PRO A 123 -20.17 3.55 -2.35
C PRO A 123 -20.23 4.73 -1.38
N PHE A 124 -20.12 5.95 -1.92
CA PHE A 124 -20.29 7.21 -1.22
C PHE A 124 -21.64 7.83 -1.60
N PRO A 125 -22.63 7.80 -0.70
CA PRO A 125 -23.93 8.38 -0.97
C PRO A 125 -23.82 9.89 -1.19
N VAL A 126 -24.34 10.36 -2.33
CA VAL A 126 -24.31 11.76 -2.72
C VAL A 126 -25.66 12.22 -3.25
N GLU A 127 -25.89 13.52 -3.12
CA GLU A 127 -26.91 14.25 -3.86
C GLU A 127 -26.24 15.03 -4.99
N HIS A 128 -26.64 14.76 -6.23
CA HIS A 128 -26.26 15.55 -7.39
C HIS A 128 -27.30 16.63 -7.63
N ARG A 129 -26.89 17.91 -7.64
CA ARG A 129 -27.79 19.05 -7.81
C ARG A 129 -27.79 19.53 -9.26
N HIS A 130 -28.97 19.60 -9.86
CA HIS A 130 -29.24 20.24 -11.14
C HIS A 130 -29.81 21.65 -10.93
N SER A 131 -30.01 22.40 -12.02
CA SER A 131 -30.59 23.74 -11.98
C SER A 131 -32.01 23.78 -11.40
N PHE A 132 -32.79 22.69 -11.54
CA PHE A 132 -34.21 22.64 -11.15
C PHE A 132 -34.60 21.37 -10.38
N SER A 133 -33.67 20.44 -10.14
CA SER A 133 -33.93 19.16 -9.47
C SER A 133 -32.67 18.65 -8.77
N SER A 134 -32.80 17.60 -7.98
CA SER A 134 -31.65 16.82 -7.50
C SER A 134 -31.93 15.34 -7.62
N CYS A 135 -30.87 14.56 -7.86
CA CYS A 135 -30.94 13.11 -7.86
C CYS A 135 -29.94 12.55 -6.84
N ARG A 136 -30.30 11.43 -6.21
CA ARG A 136 -29.44 10.75 -5.24
C ARG A 136 -28.81 9.53 -5.88
N GLY A 137 -27.55 9.29 -5.55
CA GLY A 137 -26.82 8.13 -6.05
C GLY A 137 -25.59 7.88 -5.21
N ASN A 138 -24.71 7.04 -5.73
CA ASN A 138 -23.44 6.71 -5.11
C ASN A 138 -22.29 7.06 -6.05
N LEU A 139 -21.29 7.76 -5.52
CA LEU A 139 -19.96 7.79 -6.14
C LEU A 139 -19.18 6.56 -5.70
N ILE A 140 -18.53 5.90 -6.65
CA ILE A 140 -17.66 4.75 -6.42
C ILE A 140 -16.31 5.11 -7.04
N PHE A 141 -15.27 5.09 -6.21
CA PHE A 141 -13.91 5.36 -6.65
C PHE A 141 -13.20 4.04 -6.94
N SER A 142 -12.48 3.96 -8.05
CA SER A 142 -11.65 2.81 -8.42
C SER A 142 -10.21 3.27 -8.62
N GLU A 143 -9.32 2.40 -9.05
CA GLU A 143 -7.95 2.84 -9.40
C GLU A 143 -7.92 3.57 -10.75
N GLN A 144 -8.90 3.31 -11.62
CA GLN A 144 -8.91 3.77 -13.00
C GLN A 144 -9.82 5.00 -13.22
N GLY A 145 -10.84 5.18 -12.40
CA GLY A 145 -11.82 6.25 -12.57
C GLY A 145 -12.88 6.32 -11.48
N ILE A 146 -13.82 7.24 -11.70
CA ILE A 146 -14.97 7.50 -10.84
C ILE A 146 -16.22 7.02 -11.56
N GLU A 147 -17.05 6.29 -10.83
CA GLU A 147 -18.38 5.91 -11.29
C GLU A 147 -19.45 6.60 -10.44
N TYR A 148 -20.44 7.21 -11.08
CA TYR A 148 -21.65 7.66 -10.43
C TYR A 148 -22.81 6.74 -10.83
N ARG A 149 -23.45 6.13 -9.83
CA ARG A 149 -24.63 5.27 -10.02
C ARG A 149 -25.85 5.85 -9.35
N THR A 150 -26.95 5.96 -10.08
CA THR A 150 -28.25 6.41 -9.58
C THR A 150 -29.38 5.59 -10.22
N ALA A 151 -30.56 5.59 -9.59
CA ALA A 151 -31.75 4.95 -10.13
C ALA A 151 -32.21 5.60 -11.45
N GLU A 152 -31.87 6.87 -11.67
CA GLU A 152 -32.07 7.58 -12.92
C GLU A 152 -30.94 7.21 -13.89
N THR A 153 -31.12 6.13 -14.65
CA THR A 153 -30.04 5.52 -15.46
C THR A 153 -29.32 6.50 -16.38
N ASP A 154 -30.04 7.50 -16.91
CA ASP A 154 -29.51 8.51 -17.83
C ASP A 154 -28.51 9.48 -17.18
N HIS A 155 -28.45 9.49 -15.84
CA HIS A 155 -27.53 10.28 -15.05
C HIS A 155 -26.31 9.48 -14.56
N SER A 156 -26.34 8.15 -14.67
CA SER A 156 -25.20 7.32 -14.28
C SER A 156 -24.07 7.46 -15.29
N PHE A 157 -22.82 7.46 -14.82
CA PHE A 157 -21.65 7.51 -15.70
C PHE A 157 -20.44 6.86 -15.07
N TYR A 158 -19.47 6.52 -15.92
CA TYR A 158 -18.09 6.23 -15.54
C TYR A 158 -17.18 7.25 -16.24
N GLU A 159 -16.19 7.74 -15.53
CA GLU A 159 -15.18 8.63 -16.08
C GLU A 159 -13.78 8.21 -15.62
N SER A 160 -12.87 8.08 -16.58
CA SER A 160 -11.46 7.74 -16.31
C SER A 160 -10.74 8.93 -15.69
N TYR A 161 -9.87 8.70 -14.71
CA TYR A 161 -9.05 9.80 -14.15
C TYR A 161 -8.19 10.50 -15.20
N LYS A 162 -7.77 9.77 -16.25
CA LYS A 162 -6.96 10.31 -17.35
C LYS A 162 -7.73 11.25 -18.27
N GLU A 163 -9.06 11.14 -18.30
CA GLU A 163 -9.92 11.92 -19.19
C GLU A 163 -10.69 13.01 -18.45
N LEU A 164 -10.65 13.00 -17.11
CA LEU A 164 -11.20 14.07 -16.28
C LEU A 164 -10.55 15.41 -16.64
N ARG A 165 -11.40 16.39 -16.94
CA ARG A 165 -10.97 17.75 -17.21
C ARG A 165 -10.73 18.55 -15.95
N SER A 166 -11.47 18.25 -14.88
CA SER A 166 -11.30 18.86 -13.55
C SER A 166 -11.90 17.97 -12.47
N PHE A 167 -11.33 18.03 -11.26
CA PHE A 167 -11.86 17.35 -10.08
C PHE A 167 -11.41 18.12 -8.83
N SER A 168 -12.36 18.51 -7.99
CA SER A 168 -12.09 19.18 -6.72
C SER A 168 -13.05 18.72 -5.63
N VAL A 169 -12.59 18.77 -4.38
CA VAL A 169 -13.40 18.39 -3.21
C VAL A 169 -13.22 19.43 -2.12
N GLU A 170 -14.26 20.21 -1.85
CA GLU A 170 -14.27 21.26 -0.84
C GLU A 170 -15.32 20.93 0.22
N LYS A 171 -14.92 20.88 1.50
CA LYS A 171 -15.79 20.44 2.62
C LYS A 171 -16.46 19.09 2.33
N ASP A 172 -17.76 19.04 2.13
CA ASP A 172 -18.53 17.85 1.77
C ASP A 172 -19.18 18.00 0.39
N GLU A 173 -18.56 18.81 -0.49
CA GLU A 173 -18.95 18.97 -1.88
C GLU A 173 -17.83 18.51 -2.81
N LEU A 174 -18.21 17.80 -3.88
CA LEU A 174 -17.31 17.33 -4.93
C LEU A 174 -17.77 17.89 -6.26
N SER A 175 -16.86 18.55 -6.96
CA SER A 175 -17.11 19.08 -8.30
C SER A 175 -16.19 18.40 -9.30
N LEU A 176 -16.75 17.92 -10.41
CA LEU A 176 -15.95 17.35 -11.49
C LEU A 176 -16.44 17.80 -12.86
N ARG A 177 -15.53 17.75 -13.83
CA ARG A 177 -15.81 17.96 -15.25
C ARG A 177 -15.29 16.79 -16.06
N THR A 178 -16.18 16.14 -16.77
CA THR A 178 -15.91 14.97 -17.61
C THR A 178 -15.22 15.36 -18.93
N HIS A 179 -14.75 14.37 -19.68
CA HIS A 179 -14.07 14.54 -20.97
C HIS A 179 -14.91 15.31 -21.99
N ASN A 180 -16.23 15.15 -21.93
CA ASN A 180 -17.23 15.82 -22.78
C ASN A 180 -17.74 17.16 -22.20
N ASN A 181 -17.04 17.75 -21.23
CA ASN A 181 -17.37 19.03 -20.58
C ASN A 181 -18.65 19.04 -19.72
N LYS A 182 -19.30 17.90 -19.46
CA LYS A 182 -20.41 17.87 -18.49
C LYS A 182 -19.87 18.18 -17.09
N ARG A 183 -20.60 19.02 -16.36
CA ARG A 183 -20.24 19.45 -15.01
C ARG A 183 -21.13 18.73 -14.01
N TYR A 184 -20.53 18.14 -13.00
CA TYR A 184 -21.24 17.50 -11.91
C TYR A 184 -20.83 18.11 -10.59
N ASN A 185 -21.83 18.50 -9.81
CA ASN A 185 -21.67 18.97 -8.44
C ASN A 185 -22.42 18.02 -7.52
N PHE A 186 -21.69 17.38 -6.62
CA PHE A 186 -22.19 16.41 -5.67
C PHE A 186 -22.04 16.96 -4.27
N ARG A 187 -23.04 16.70 -3.43
CA ARG A 187 -22.96 16.88 -1.98
C ARG A 187 -22.93 15.51 -1.32
N PHE A 188 -21.91 15.23 -0.52
CA PHE A 188 -21.87 14.00 0.29
C PHE A 188 -22.97 14.03 1.35
N LEU A 189 -23.65 12.90 1.51
CA LEU A 189 -24.75 12.77 2.47
C LEU A 189 -24.25 12.43 3.87
N ASN A 190 -23.12 11.73 3.99
CA ASN A 190 -22.52 11.46 5.29
C ASN A 190 -21.47 12.54 5.62
N PRO A 191 -21.49 13.08 6.84
CA PRO A 191 -20.46 14.01 7.30
C PRO A 191 -19.07 13.40 7.24
N GLY A 192 -18.10 14.16 6.72
CA GLY A 192 -16.68 13.75 6.67
C GLY A 192 -16.30 12.87 5.50
N ASP A 193 -17.26 12.43 4.66
CA ASP A 193 -16.94 11.72 3.43
C ASP A 193 -16.12 12.58 2.46
N GLY A 194 -16.37 13.90 2.39
CA GLY A 194 -15.54 14.79 1.58
C GLY A 194 -14.10 14.89 2.11
N GLU A 195 -13.90 14.83 3.43
CA GLU A 195 -12.55 14.78 4.01
C GLU A 195 -11.84 13.46 3.70
N ARG A 196 -12.55 12.33 3.77
CA ARG A 196 -12.02 11.01 3.39
C ARG A 196 -11.53 11.03 1.94
N ILE A 197 -12.33 11.55 1.01
CA ILE A 197 -11.93 11.66 -0.40
C ILE A 197 -10.77 12.62 -0.60
N ARG A 198 -10.74 13.78 0.08
CA ARG A 198 -9.57 14.70 -0.01
C ARG A 198 -8.27 14.03 0.43
N ARG A 199 -8.29 13.32 1.56
CA ARG A 199 -7.10 12.59 2.05
C ARG A 199 -6.67 11.49 1.07
N TRP A 200 -7.63 10.80 0.46
CA TRP A 200 -7.36 9.83 -0.59
C TRP A 200 -6.68 10.46 -1.80
N VAL A 201 -7.19 11.59 -2.30
CA VAL A 201 -6.61 12.31 -3.44
C VAL A 201 -5.17 12.74 -3.16
N GLN A 202 -4.90 13.26 -1.96
CA GLN A 202 -3.55 13.70 -1.56
C GLN A 202 -2.55 12.55 -1.40
N SER A 203 -3.01 11.38 -0.96
CA SER A 203 -2.16 10.19 -0.72
C SER A 203 -2.02 9.27 -1.94
N SER A 204 -2.90 9.40 -2.92
CA SER A 204 -2.95 8.48 -4.06
C SER A 204 -2.01 8.93 -5.16
N ARG A 205 -0.98 8.12 -5.46
CA ARG A 205 -0.16 8.25 -6.68
C ARG A 205 -0.98 8.14 -7.98
N TYR A 206 -2.22 7.65 -7.90
CA TYR A 206 -3.15 7.46 -9.02
C TYR A 206 -3.80 8.74 -9.52
N VAL A 207 -3.75 9.79 -8.70
CA VAL A 207 -4.43 11.05 -8.95
C VAL A 207 -3.36 12.11 -9.22
N GLU A 208 -2.71 12.02 -10.38
CA GLU A 208 -1.94 13.15 -10.95
C GLU A 208 -2.91 14.27 -11.37
N LEU A 209 -3.68 14.81 -10.41
CA LEU A 209 -4.46 16.04 -10.59
C LEU A 209 -3.63 17.27 -10.22
N SER A 210 -2.30 17.18 -10.30
CA SER A 210 -1.31 18.21 -9.96
C SER A 210 -1.30 19.42 -10.91
N GLY A 211 -2.46 19.76 -11.48
CA GLY A 211 -2.67 21.00 -12.24
C GLY A 211 -4.02 21.68 -11.98
N GLN A 212 -4.91 21.16 -11.13
CA GLN A 212 -6.24 21.75 -10.91
C GLN A 212 -6.81 21.53 -9.49
N ILE A 213 -5.96 21.63 -8.49
CA ILE A 213 -6.40 21.88 -7.11
C ILE A 213 -5.94 23.31 -6.81
N GLU A 214 -6.76 24.29 -7.20
CA GLU A 214 -6.70 25.66 -6.64
C GLU A 214 -7.59 25.74 -5.41
#